data_AF-A0A3S3RD76-F1
#
_entry.id   AF-A0A3S3RD76-F1
#
_cell.length_a   1.000
_cell.length_b   1.000
_cell.length_c   1.000
_cell.angle_alpha   90.00
_cell.angle_beta   90.00
_cell.angle_gamma   90.00
#
_symmetry.space_group_name_H-M   'P 1'
#
loop_
_entity.id
_entity.type
_entity.pdbx_description
1 polymer ?
#
loop_
_entity_poly.entity_id
_entity_poly.type
_entity_poly.pdbx_seq_one_letter_code
_entity_poly.pdbx_strand_id
1 'polypeptide(L)'
;AVAIGFFAAYTLLSRVLPPEMPGFIAFAGAGLFGLACLVVPSVALDRFEKAQMQTYRRGFPDFMDMMITCADAGMSLEAAVERVSNELAGTHKWLGIQLAIMNLQLRAGKPLREALRDLSDRIGLDEARALAILFRQSEELGTSLTDALRVY
;
A
#
# COMPACT_ATOMS: atom_id res chain seq x y z
N ALA A 1 0.47 -13.15 -24.48
CA ALA A 1 -0.54 -13.72 -23.57
C ALA A 1 -1.97 -13.55 -24.11
N VAL A 2 -2.42 -12.31 -24.35
CA VAL A 2 -3.80 -12.00 -24.81
C VAL A 2 -4.15 -12.65 -26.15
N ALA A 3 -3.27 -12.55 -27.15
CA ALA A 3 -3.47 -13.20 -28.45
C ALA A 3 -3.55 -14.72 -28.34
N ILE A 4 -2.76 -15.34 -27.44
CA ILE A 4 -2.77 -16.80 -27.19
C ILE A 4 -4.06 -17.22 -26.49
N GLY A 5 -4.51 -16.46 -25.49
CA GLY A 5 -5.78 -16.69 -24.79
C GLY A 5 -6.98 -16.52 -25.70
N PHE A 6 -6.97 -15.50 -26.57
CA PHE A 6 -7.99 -15.29 -27.60
C PHE A 6 -8.04 -16.45 -28.60
N PHE A 7 -6.89 -16.89 -29.13
CA PHE A 7 -6.82 -17.99 -30.09
C PHE A 7 -7.25 -19.34 -29.47
N ALA A 8 -6.84 -19.61 -28.23
CA ALA A 8 -7.23 -20.81 -27.49
C ALA A 8 -8.74 -20.81 -27.18
N ALA A 9 -9.28 -19.67 -26.74
CA ALA A 9 -10.73 -19.54 -26.50
C ALA A 9 -11.54 -19.65 -27.79
N TYR A 10 -11.08 -19.03 -28.89
CA TYR A 10 -11.73 -19.12 -30.20
C TYR A 10 -11.80 -20.56 -30.71
N THR A 11 -10.67 -21.27 -30.68
CA THR A 11 -10.58 -22.68 -31.11
C THR A 11 -11.38 -23.64 -30.24
N LEU A 12 -11.45 -23.39 -28.92
CA LEU A 12 -12.26 -24.18 -28.00
C LEU A 12 -13.76 -23.92 -28.23
N LEU A 13 -14.15 -22.65 -28.32
CA LEU A 13 -15.54 -22.22 -28.50
C LEU A 13 -16.11 -22.68 -29.84
N SER A 14 -15.29 -22.66 -30.91
CA SER A 14 -15.67 -23.18 -32.23
C SER A 14 -15.84 -24.71 -32.27
N ARG A 15 -15.28 -25.46 -31.31
CA ARG A 15 -15.46 -26.91 -31.22
C ARG A 15 -16.62 -27.33 -30.32
N VAL A 16 -17.04 -26.46 -29.40
CA VAL A 16 -18.11 -26.74 -28.43
C VAL A 16 -19.47 -26.19 -28.89
N LEU A 17 -19.51 -25.15 -29.74
CA LEU A 17 -20.77 -24.64 -30.28
C LEU A 17 -21.35 -25.55 -31.38
N PRO A 18 -22.67 -25.82 -31.37
CA PRO A 18 -23.34 -26.53 -32.46
C PRO A 18 -23.21 -25.74 -33.79
N PRO A 19 -23.04 -26.43 -34.93
CA PRO A 19 -22.78 -25.82 -36.23
C PRO A 19 -23.93 -24.97 -36.81
N GLU A 20 -25.08 -24.91 -36.12
CA GLU A 20 -26.25 -24.10 -36.53
C GLU A 20 -26.18 -22.63 -36.11
N MET A 21 -25.20 -22.24 -35.27
CA MET A 21 -25.03 -20.85 -34.83
C MET A 21 -24.15 -20.03 -35.80
N PRO A 22 -24.49 -18.76 -36.08
CA PRO A 22 -23.66 -17.91 -36.94
C PRO A 22 -22.28 -17.68 -36.31
N GLY A 23 -21.21 -17.91 -37.08
CA GLY A 23 -19.81 -17.83 -36.63
C GLY A 23 -19.38 -16.49 -36.00
N PHE A 24 -20.17 -15.43 -36.22
CA PHE A 24 -20.01 -14.14 -35.54
C PHE A 24 -20.14 -14.26 -34.00
N ILE A 25 -21.00 -15.15 -33.49
CA ILE A 25 -21.17 -15.36 -32.04
C ILE A 25 -19.90 -15.96 -31.43
N ALA A 26 -19.27 -16.91 -32.12
CA ALA A 26 -18.01 -17.51 -31.66
C ALA A 26 -16.86 -16.49 -31.67
N PHE A 27 -16.80 -15.63 -32.68
CA PHE A 27 -15.83 -14.54 -32.75
C PHE A 27 -16.05 -13.49 -31.63
N ALA A 28 -17.30 -13.08 -31.40
CA ALA A 28 -17.66 -12.14 -30.34
C ALA A 28 -17.36 -12.72 -28.94
N GLY A 29 -17.67 -14.00 -28.70
CA GLY A 29 -17.39 -14.68 -27.45
C GLY A 29 -15.89 -14.81 -27.16
N ALA A 30 -15.08 -15.16 -28.16
CA ALA A 30 -13.62 -15.19 -28.02
C ALA A 30 -13.04 -13.79 -27.76
N GLY A 31 -13.59 -12.75 -28.39
CA GLY A 31 -13.22 -11.36 -28.16
C GLY A 31 -13.49 -10.91 -26.73
N LEU A 32 -14.69 -11.21 -26.22
CA LEU A 32 -15.07 -10.92 -24.84
C LEU A 32 -14.18 -11.66 -23.85
N PHE A 33 -13.86 -12.93 -24.11
CA PHE A 33 -12.97 -13.72 -23.26
C PHE A 33 -11.54 -13.18 -23.26
N GLY A 34 -11.01 -12.80 -24.42
CA GLY A 34 -9.69 -12.17 -24.53
C GLY A 34 -9.60 -10.85 -23.76
N LEU A 35 -10.65 -10.02 -23.85
CA LEU A 35 -10.75 -8.78 -23.09
C LEU A 35 -10.87 -9.04 -21.57
N ALA A 36 -11.69 -10.01 -21.17
CA ALA A 36 -11.84 -10.41 -19.77
C ALA A 36 -10.51 -10.89 -19.18
N CYS A 37 -9.72 -11.69 -19.92
CA CYS A 37 -8.39 -12.12 -19.49
C CYS A 37 -7.39 -10.97 -19.26
N LEU A 38 -7.58 -9.82 -19.92
CA LEU A 38 -6.77 -8.61 -19.66
C LEU A 38 -7.25 -7.85 -18.43
N VAL A 39 -8.57 -7.63 -18.34
CA VAL A 39 -9.16 -6.71 -17.36
C VAL A 39 -9.26 -7.38 -15.98
N VAL A 40 -9.67 -8.65 -15.91
CA VAL A 40 -9.85 -9.38 -14.65
C VAL A 40 -8.61 -9.35 -13.74
N PRO A 41 -7.39 -9.69 -14.21
CA PRO A 41 -6.21 -9.66 -13.33
C PRO A 41 -5.86 -8.25 -12.85
N SER A 42 -6.04 -7.22 -13.68
CA SER A 42 -5.81 -5.83 -13.25
C SER A 42 -6.77 -5.40 -12.14
N VAL A 43 -8.07 -5.67 -12.30
CA VAL A 43 -9.08 -5.36 -11.28
C VAL A 43 -8.88 -6.18 -10.01
N ALA A 44 -8.47 -7.44 -10.14
CA ALA A 44 -8.15 -8.27 -8.99
C ALA A 44 -6.95 -7.69 -8.22
N LEU A 45 -5.88 -7.32 -8.91
CA LEU A 45 -4.70 -6.71 -8.31
C LEU A 45 -5.03 -5.40 -7.58
N ASP A 46 -5.80 -4.50 -8.21
CA ASP A 46 -6.26 -3.25 -7.60
C ASP A 46 -7.08 -3.52 -6.32
N ARG A 47 -7.90 -4.57 -6.29
CA ARG A 47 -8.66 -4.95 -5.09
C ARG A 47 -7.75 -5.46 -3.98
N PHE A 48 -6.73 -6.25 -4.32
CA PHE A 48 -5.74 -6.72 -3.34
C PHE A 48 -4.93 -5.55 -2.76
N GLU A 49 -4.50 -4.62 -3.59
CA GLU A 49 -3.79 -3.41 -3.15
C GLU A 49 -4.66 -2.58 -2.20
N LYS A 50 -5.91 -2.30 -2.59
CA LYS A 50 -6.86 -1.56 -1.74
C LYS A 50 -7.12 -2.27 -0.41
N ALA A 51 -7.23 -3.60 -0.40
CA ALA A 51 -7.41 -4.36 0.84
C ALA A 51 -6.19 -4.24 1.76
N GLN A 52 -4.98 -4.25 1.21
CA GLN A 52 -3.76 -4.03 2.00
C GLN A 52 -3.65 -2.60 2.51
N MET A 53 -3.91 -1.61 1.66
CA MET A 53 -3.94 -0.20 2.05
C MET A 53 -4.92 0.03 3.22
N GLN A 54 -6.11 -0.58 3.17
CA GLN A 54 -7.08 -0.51 4.28
C GLN A 54 -6.56 -1.16 5.57
N THR A 55 -5.73 -2.21 5.46
CA THR A 55 -5.10 -2.84 6.62
C THR A 55 -4.08 -1.90 7.27
N TYR A 56 -3.27 -1.20 6.47
CA TYR A 56 -2.34 -0.18 6.97
C TYR A 56 -3.09 1.01 7.58
N ARG A 57 -4.14 1.50 6.92
CA ARG A 57 -4.93 2.66 7.37
C ARG A 57 -5.53 2.44 8.76
N ARG A 58 -5.90 1.20 9.10
CA ARG A 58 -6.44 0.87 10.43
C ARG A 58 -5.41 0.91 11.54
N GLY A 59 -4.16 0.52 11.26
CA GLY A 59 -3.08 0.53 12.26
C GLY A 59 -2.32 1.86 12.34
N PHE A 60 -2.52 2.76 11.38
CA PHE A 60 -1.80 4.03 11.33
C PHE A 60 -2.16 5.00 12.47
N PRO A 61 -3.43 5.13 12.91
CA PRO A 61 -3.77 5.92 14.11
C PRO A 61 -3.08 5.39 15.37
N ASP A 62 -3.09 4.07 15.60
CA ASP A 62 -2.40 3.46 16.75
C ASP A 62 -0.88 3.76 16.74
N PHE A 63 -0.26 3.75 15.56
CA PHE A 63 1.12 4.20 15.40
C PHE A 63 1.31 5.64 15.85
N MET A 64 0.43 6.55 15.40
CA MET A 64 0.47 7.97 15.76
C MET A 64 0.29 8.21 17.26
N ASP A 65 -0.69 7.56 17.88
CA ASP A 65 -0.98 7.67 19.31
C ASP A 65 0.21 7.23 20.18
N MET A 66 0.85 6.13 19.79
CA MET A 66 2.06 5.68 20.49
C MET A 66 3.25 6.62 20.26
N MET A 67 3.40 7.19 19.05
CA MET A 67 4.42 8.20 18.78
C MET A 67 4.23 9.46 19.63
N ILE A 68 2.99 9.92 19.81
CA ILE A 68 2.64 11.05 20.70
C ILE A 68 3.02 10.72 22.14
N THR A 69 2.62 9.54 22.63
CA THR A 69 2.95 9.09 23.99
C THR A 69 4.46 9.03 24.20
N CYS A 70 5.22 8.60 23.19
CA CYS A 70 6.67 8.57 23.20
C CYS A 70 7.30 9.96 23.21
N ALA A 71 6.73 10.91 22.47
CA ALA A 71 7.17 12.30 22.43
C ALA A 71 6.88 13.02 23.76
N ASP A 72 5.70 12.80 24.36
CA ASP A 72 5.34 13.33 25.69
C ASP A 72 6.28 12.80 26.79
N ALA A 73 6.83 11.59 26.62
CA ALA A 73 7.85 11.02 27.50
C ALA A 73 9.27 11.57 27.25
N GLY A 74 9.46 12.47 26.27
CA GLY A 74 10.74 13.09 25.95
C GLY A 74 11.72 12.18 25.19
N MET A 75 11.25 11.11 24.55
CA MET A 75 12.12 10.27 23.71
C MET A 75 12.51 11.00 22.43
N SER A 76 13.73 10.72 21.95
CA SER A 76 14.08 11.11 20.58
C SER A 76 13.17 10.40 19.61
N LEU A 77 12.96 11.03 18.46
CA LEU A 77 11.97 10.60 17.50
C LEU A 77 12.36 9.27 16.85
N GLU A 78 13.64 9.08 16.55
CA GLU A 78 14.17 7.82 16.03
C GLU A 78 13.99 6.68 17.04
N ALA A 79 14.22 6.95 18.33
CA ALA A 79 14.00 5.97 19.39
C ALA A 79 12.51 5.66 19.58
N ALA A 80 11.64 6.67 19.45
CA ALA A 80 10.19 6.49 19.47
C ALA A 80 9.75 5.57 18.32
N VAL A 81 10.19 5.82 17.08
CA VAL A 81 9.86 4.96 15.94
C VAL A 81 10.32 3.52 16.16
N GLU A 82 11.53 3.30 16.67
CA GLU A 82 12.04 1.95 16.93
C GLU A 82 11.19 1.22 17.97
N ARG A 83 10.86 1.89 19.08
CA ARG A 83 10.01 1.33 20.14
C ARG A 83 8.61 1.02 19.63
N VAL A 84 7.97 1.98 18.98
CA VAL A 84 6.60 1.87 18.47
C VAL A 84 6.50 0.80 17.38
N SER A 85 7.50 0.69 16.50
CA SER A 85 7.58 -0.37 15.49
C SER A 85 7.58 -1.77 16.10
N ASN A 86 8.28 -1.96 17.22
CA ASN A 86 8.34 -3.26 17.90
C ASN A 86 7.00 -3.60 18.56
N GLU A 87 6.32 -2.61 19.15
CA GLU A 87 5.00 -2.79 19.76
C GLU A 87 3.92 -3.11 18.70
N LEU A 88 3.88 -2.32 17.61
CA LEU A 88 2.92 -2.53 16.53
C LEU A 88 3.16 -3.81 15.74
N ALA A 89 4.36 -4.39 15.77
CA ALA A 89 4.60 -5.68 15.12
C ALA A 89 3.72 -6.81 15.71
N GLY A 90 3.32 -6.69 16.99
CA GLY A 90 2.43 -7.63 17.66
C GLY A 90 0.96 -7.47 17.30
N THR A 91 0.47 -6.23 17.16
CA THR A 91 -0.95 -5.93 16.89
C THR A 91 -1.25 -5.76 15.40
N HIS A 92 -0.37 -5.08 14.68
CA HIS A 92 -0.49 -4.71 13.27
C HIS A 92 0.70 -5.24 12.47
N LYS A 93 0.83 -6.56 12.38
CA LYS A 93 1.96 -7.26 11.73
C LYS A 93 2.40 -6.65 10.39
N TRP A 94 1.44 -6.36 9.49
CA TRP A 94 1.76 -5.83 8.17
C TRP A 94 2.35 -4.42 8.22
N LEU A 95 1.83 -3.55 9.08
CA LEU A 95 2.39 -2.21 9.28
C LEU A 95 3.74 -2.29 10.01
N GLY A 96 3.86 -3.17 11.00
CA GLY A 96 5.11 -3.42 11.72
C GLY A 96 6.26 -3.85 10.80
N ILE A 97 6.00 -4.68 9.78
CA ILE A 97 7.02 -5.02 8.76
C ILE A 97 7.48 -3.77 8.00
N GLN A 98 6.55 -2.89 7.63
CA GLN A 98 6.88 -1.66 6.89
C GLN A 98 7.64 -0.65 7.76
N LEU A 99 7.31 -0.57 9.05
CA LEU A 99 8.06 0.22 10.04
C LEU A 99 9.44 -0.36 10.32
N ALA A 100 9.59 -1.69 10.35
CA ALA A 100 10.89 -2.34 10.48
C ALA A 100 11.81 -2.02 9.30
N ILE A 101 11.27 -1.99 8.07
CA ILE A 101 12.02 -1.53 6.88
C ILE A 101 12.44 -0.07 7.05
N MET A 102 11.55 0.80 7.55
CA MET A 102 11.88 2.20 7.83
C MET A 102 12.99 2.32 8.87
N ASN A 103 12.95 1.55 9.95
CA ASN A 103 14.01 1.50 10.97
C ASN A 103 15.35 1.07 10.39
N LEU A 104 15.37 0.12 9.45
CA LEU A 104 16.59 -0.25 8.75
C LEU A 104 17.16 0.91 7.92
N GLN A 105 16.30 1.73 7.29
CA GLN A 105 16.73 2.93 6.57
C GLN A 105 17.33 3.97 7.52
N LEU A 106 16.72 4.18 8.69
CA LEU A 106 17.26 5.07 9.72
C LEU A 106 18.63 4.60 10.22
N ARG A 107 18.78 3.30 10.49
CA ARG A 107 20.06 2.69 10.90
C ARG A 107 21.13 2.79 9.82
N ALA A 108 20.74 2.86 8.55
CA ALA A 108 21.64 3.11 7.42
C ALA A 108 22.02 4.60 7.28
N GLY A 109 21.58 5.48 8.19
CA GLY A 109 21.87 6.91 8.19
C GLY A 109 20.93 7.74 7.32
N LYS A 110 19.83 7.17 6.81
CA LYS A 110 18.82 7.94 6.07
C LYS A 110 18.07 8.86 7.04
N PRO A 111 17.91 10.15 6.73
CA PRO A 111 17.20 11.07 7.61
C PRO A 111 15.72 10.68 7.73
N LEU A 112 15.13 10.89 8.89
CA LEU A 112 13.80 10.40 9.21
C LEU A 112 12.71 10.92 8.28
N ARG A 113 12.73 12.21 7.93
CA ARG A 113 11.78 12.79 6.96
C ARG A 113 11.75 12.03 5.63
N GLU A 114 12.90 11.52 5.17
CA GLU A 114 12.99 10.77 3.92
C GLU A 114 12.56 9.31 4.13
N ALA A 115 12.89 8.71 5.27
CA ALA A 115 12.45 7.35 5.62
C ALA A 115 10.92 7.28 5.78
N LEU A 116 10.29 8.29 6.38
CA LEU A 116 8.84 8.45 6.46
C LEU A 116 8.19 8.67 5.10
N ARG A 117 8.83 9.44 4.22
CA ARG A 117 8.35 9.61 2.84
C ARG A 117 8.39 8.29 2.08
N ASP A 118 9.50 7.55 2.14
CA ASP A 118 9.59 6.21 1.57
C ASP A 118 8.53 5.27 2.14
N LEU A 119 8.29 5.31 3.46
CA LEU A 119 7.24 4.54 4.10
C LEU A 119 5.87 4.89 3.47
N SER A 120 5.55 6.19 3.34
CA SER A 120 4.29 6.65 2.74
C SER A 120 4.12 6.18 1.30
N ASP A 121 5.20 6.19 0.51
CA ASP A 121 5.20 5.71 -0.87
C ASP A 121 5.03 4.18 -0.94
N ARG A 122 5.58 3.43 0.01
CA ARG A 122 5.42 1.95 0.08
C ARG A 122 4.03 1.50 0.52
N ILE A 123 3.43 2.19 1.48
CA ILE A 123 2.10 1.78 2.03
C ILE A 123 0.93 2.45 1.32
N GLY A 124 1.19 3.48 0.50
CA GLY A 124 0.19 4.18 -0.29
C GLY A 124 -0.80 4.99 0.57
N LEU A 125 -0.43 5.40 1.78
CA LEU A 125 -1.31 6.17 2.68
C LEU A 125 -1.01 7.66 2.60
N ASP A 126 -2.06 8.44 2.29
CA ASP A 126 -2.00 9.91 2.28
C ASP A 126 -1.72 10.47 3.68
N GLU A 127 -2.23 9.82 4.72
CA GLU A 127 -1.98 10.17 6.12
C GLU A 127 -0.49 10.10 6.48
N ALA A 128 0.21 9.06 6.01
CA ALA A 128 1.65 8.91 6.20
C ALA A 128 2.44 9.97 5.41
N ARG A 129 1.95 10.35 4.23
CA ARG A 129 2.57 11.41 3.43
C ARG A 129 2.43 12.78 4.11
N ALA A 130 1.23 13.09 4.64
CA ALA A 130 0.99 14.31 5.40
C ALA A 130 1.90 14.39 6.62
N LEU A 131 2.02 13.29 7.35
CA LEU A 131 2.94 13.17 8.49
C LEU A 131 4.39 13.48 8.10
N ALA A 132 4.91 12.86 7.03
CA ALA A 132 6.27 13.13 6.55
C ALA A 132 6.51 14.61 6.20
N ILE A 133 5.50 15.29 5.65
CA ILE A 133 5.55 16.72 5.35
C ILE A 133 5.61 17.55 6.64
N LEU A 134 4.76 17.23 7.63
CA LEU A 134 4.75 17.90 8.93
C LEU A 134 6.10 17.73 9.66
N PHE A 135 6.68 16.54 9.63
CA PHE A 135 8.01 16.29 10.19
C PHE A 135 9.09 17.15 9.56
N ARG A 136 9.11 17.22 8.23
CA ARG A 136 10.05 18.09 7.51
C ARG A 136 9.88 19.56 7.92
N GLN A 137 8.64 20.03 8.04
CA GLN A 137 8.36 21.41 8.47
C GLN A 137 8.81 21.66 9.92
N SER A 138 8.60 20.70 10.82
CA SER A 138 9.03 20.82 12.22
C SER A 138 10.56 20.87 12.36
N GLU A 139 11.30 20.08 11.57
CA GLU A 139 12.77 20.14 11.53
C GLU A 139 13.27 21.50 11.02
N GLU A 140 12.62 22.06 9.98
CA GLU A 140 13.01 23.36 9.39
C GLU A 140 12.67 24.56 10.29
N LEU A 141 11.60 24.47 11.08
CA LEU A 141 11.09 25.59 11.89
C LEU A 141 11.56 25.56 13.36
N GLY A 142 12.11 24.44 13.84
CA GLY A 142 12.60 24.31 15.23
C GLY A 142 11.50 24.34 16.31
N THR A 143 10.23 24.20 15.92
CA THR A 143 9.08 24.16 16.84
C THR A 143 8.89 22.78 17.45
N SER A 144 8.31 22.72 18.65
CA SER A 144 8.04 21.45 19.35
C SER A 144 7.10 20.58 18.49
N LEU A 145 7.62 19.45 18.03
CA LEU A 145 6.90 18.45 17.23
C LEU A 145 5.65 17.93 17.96
N THR A 146 5.69 17.93 19.29
CA THR A 146 4.59 17.53 20.17
C THR A 146 3.33 18.37 19.93
N ASP A 147 3.48 19.65 19.57
CA ASP A 147 2.33 20.51 19.26
C ASP A 147 1.73 20.20 17.88
N ALA A 148 2.55 19.79 16.90
CA ALA A 148 2.08 19.43 15.56
C ALA A 148 1.35 18.09 15.54
N LEU A 149 1.81 17.11 16.33
CA LEU A 149 1.16 15.80 16.46
C LEU A 149 -0.17 15.87 17.23
N ARG A 150 -0.39 16.87 18.10
CA ARG A 150 -1.66 17.05 18.83
C ARG A 150 -2.80 17.62 18.00
N VAL A 151 -2.49 18.25 16.86
CA VAL A 151 -3.50 18.87 15.97
C VAL A 151 -4.09 17.86 14.99
N TYR A 152 -3.43 16.71 14.82
CA TYR A 152 -3.81 15.64 13.90
C TYR A 152 -4.36 14.42 14.66
#